data_AF-A0A3D5YZI4-F1
#
_entry.id   AF-A0A3D5YZI4-F1
#
_cell.length_a   1.000
_cell.length_b   1.000
_cell.length_c   1.000
_cell.angle_alpha   90.00
_cell.angle_beta   90.00
_cell.angle_gamma   90.00
#
_symmetry.space_group_name_H-M   'P 1'
#
loop_
_entity.id
_entity.type
_entity.pdbx_description
1 polymer ?
#
loop_
_entity_poly.entity_id
_entity_poly.type
_entity_poly.pdbx_seq_one_letter_code
_entity_poly.pdbx_strand_id
1 'polypeptide(L)'
;MSGIRQLKKMFADPRMKQLIDTLWREYYALYKEKYDSDPEKWLPNYFGEDADFGQAIGMDHAINGNQSTAIGMGAVTRAFREIALGSYPKDTPANSASQWDVLDLLLALGNGVDADTRNNAIEVFKSGLIKLNNALKLGDYDHGDEEPENGMIRYTDEAGLQLREAGAWKGIEDKNFRHTQTTQARVWEVYHNLGKYPSVTIKDAAGNEYEAEVKHIDLNILIITFSEPFSGVADLN
;
A
#
# COMPACT_ATOMS: atom_id res chain seq x y z
N MET A 1 2.88 20.63 -43.03
CA MET A 1 1.81 19.61 -42.97
C MET A 1 0.45 20.25 -43.32
N SER A 2 -0.07 20.11 -44.55
CA SER A 2 -1.38 20.67 -44.97
C SER A 2 -2.45 19.61 -45.33
N GLY A 3 -2.10 18.31 -45.41
CA GLY A 3 -3.01 17.28 -45.95
C GLY A 3 -4.20 16.90 -45.07
N ILE A 4 -4.01 16.66 -43.77
CA ILE A 4 -5.08 16.18 -42.88
C ILE A 4 -6.22 17.21 -42.70
N ARG A 5 -5.87 18.49 -42.68
CA ARG A 5 -6.82 19.60 -42.57
C ARG A 5 -7.64 19.78 -43.85
N GLN A 6 -7.12 19.39 -45.02
CA GLN A 6 -7.86 19.40 -46.29
C GLN A 6 -8.77 18.16 -46.40
N LEU A 7 -8.28 16.96 -46.06
CA LEU A 7 -9.07 15.73 -46.09
C LEU A 7 -10.27 15.77 -45.13
N LYS A 8 -10.09 16.29 -43.91
CA LYS A 8 -11.19 16.51 -42.95
C LYS A 8 -12.24 17.52 -43.43
N LYS A 9 -11.87 18.45 -44.31
CA LYS A 9 -12.81 19.42 -44.89
C LYS A 9 -13.67 18.80 -46.01
N MET A 10 -13.28 17.65 -46.55
CA MET A 10 -14.00 16.95 -47.61
C MET A 10 -15.16 16.09 -47.09
N PHE A 11 -15.21 15.83 -45.79
CA PHE A 11 -16.30 15.06 -45.15
C PHE A 11 -17.07 15.95 -44.18
N ALA A 12 -18.40 15.98 -44.29
CA ALA A 12 -19.25 16.78 -43.42
C ALA A 12 -19.54 16.06 -42.08
N ASP A 13 -19.61 14.74 -42.10
CA ASP A 13 -19.96 13.90 -40.94
C ASP A 13 -18.89 13.96 -39.83
N PRO A 14 -19.26 14.39 -38.60
CA PRO A 14 -18.36 14.41 -37.45
C PRO A 14 -17.76 13.05 -37.08
N ARG A 15 -18.51 11.95 -37.28
CA ARG A 15 -18.03 10.59 -36.94
C ARG A 15 -16.94 10.11 -37.89
N MET A 16 -17.05 10.46 -39.17
CA MET A 16 -16.00 10.19 -40.16
C MET A 16 -14.72 10.98 -39.89
N LYS A 17 -14.82 12.20 -39.34
CA LYS A 17 -13.62 12.97 -38.95
C LYS A 17 -12.90 12.33 -37.77
N GLN A 18 -13.63 11.79 -36.80
CA GLN A 18 -13.06 11.05 -35.67
C GLN A 18 -12.43 9.72 -36.11
N LEU A 19 -13.07 8.99 -37.04
CA LEU A 19 -12.51 7.77 -37.62
C LEU A 19 -11.23 8.05 -38.43
N ILE A 20 -11.20 9.16 -39.17
CA ILE A 20 -9.98 9.62 -39.86
C ILE A 20 -8.90 9.99 -38.84
N ASP A 21 -9.23 10.55 -37.68
CA ASP A 21 -8.26 10.83 -36.62
C ASP A 21 -7.68 9.57 -35.98
N THR A 22 -8.48 8.52 -35.79
CA THR A 22 -8.01 7.23 -35.26
C THR A 22 -7.17 6.48 -36.29
N LEU A 23 -7.59 6.43 -37.56
CA LEU A 23 -6.84 5.75 -38.63
C LEU A 23 -5.56 6.51 -39.04
N TRP A 24 -5.51 7.84 -38.90
CA TRP A 24 -4.31 8.61 -39.23
C TRP A 24 -3.19 8.42 -38.19
N ARG A 25 -3.54 8.14 -36.92
CA ARG A 25 -2.56 7.72 -35.91
C ARG A 25 -1.85 6.42 -36.31
N GLU A 26 -2.55 5.49 -36.97
CA GLU A 26 -1.97 4.26 -37.53
C GLU A 26 -1.20 4.52 -38.85
N TYR A 27 -1.74 5.33 -39.77
CA TYR A 27 -1.12 5.62 -41.07
C TYR A 27 0.16 6.47 -40.99
N TYR A 28 0.25 7.42 -40.06
CA TYR A 28 1.48 8.23 -39.90
C TYR A 28 2.65 7.42 -39.34
N ALA A 29 2.36 6.36 -38.58
CA ALA A 29 3.36 5.39 -38.14
C ALA A 29 3.92 4.59 -39.34
N LEU A 30 3.04 4.06 -40.20
CA LEU A 30 3.44 3.36 -41.44
C LEU A 30 4.20 4.26 -42.44
N TYR A 31 3.84 5.55 -42.53
CA TYR A 31 4.58 6.51 -43.36
C TYR A 31 5.99 6.75 -42.84
N LYS A 32 6.20 6.77 -41.52
CA LYS A 32 7.54 6.97 -40.94
C LYS A 32 8.41 5.72 -40.99
N GLU A 33 7.83 4.54 -40.80
CA GLU A 33 8.49 3.23 -40.96
C GLU A 33 9.11 3.05 -42.36
N LYS A 34 8.48 3.64 -43.39
CA LYS A 34 8.99 3.63 -44.76
C LYS A 34 10.08 4.68 -45.04
N TYR A 35 10.20 5.73 -44.22
CA TYR A 35 10.97 6.94 -44.60
C TYR A 35 11.94 7.51 -43.54
N ASP A 36 12.04 6.96 -42.31
CA ASP A 36 12.92 7.46 -41.24
C ASP A 36 13.78 6.33 -40.64
N SER A 37 15.11 6.44 -40.73
CA SER A 37 16.08 5.34 -40.67
C SER A 37 16.61 4.96 -39.27
N ASP A 38 15.80 5.06 -38.21
CA ASP A 38 16.23 4.67 -36.86
C ASP A 38 15.08 4.09 -36.03
N PRO A 39 14.81 2.79 -36.14
CA PRO A 39 13.69 2.11 -35.47
C PRO A 39 13.83 2.07 -33.94
N GLU A 40 15.01 2.33 -33.36
CA GLU A 40 15.23 2.37 -31.90
C GLU A 40 14.70 3.67 -31.25
N LYS A 41 14.38 4.71 -32.03
CA LYS A 41 13.88 5.99 -31.51
C LYS A 41 12.37 6.01 -31.21
N TRP A 42 11.63 4.98 -31.61
CA TRP A 42 10.21 4.87 -31.32
C TRP A 42 9.97 3.63 -30.47
N LEU A 43 9.34 3.82 -29.32
CA LEU A 43 8.92 2.74 -28.44
C LEU A 43 7.41 2.50 -28.64
N PRO A 44 6.99 1.73 -29.66
CA PRO A 44 5.58 1.48 -29.92
C PRO A 44 4.96 0.67 -28.80
N ASN A 45 3.63 0.75 -28.68
CA ASN A 45 2.89 -0.18 -27.84
C ASN A 45 2.68 -1.49 -28.59
N TYR A 46 2.90 -2.60 -27.91
CA TYR A 46 2.71 -3.96 -28.37
C TYR A 46 1.50 -4.58 -27.67
N PHE A 47 0.71 -5.35 -28.43
CA PHE A 47 -0.41 -6.15 -27.92
C PHE A 47 -0.10 -7.62 -28.23
N GLY A 48 -0.05 -8.45 -27.20
CA GLY A 48 0.22 -9.89 -27.30
C GLY A 48 -0.98 -10.69 -27.79
N GLU A 49 -0.75 -11.95 -28.13
CA GLU A 49 -1.76 -12.84 -28.73
C GLU A 49 -2.97 -13.09 -27.82
N ASP A 50 -2.77 -13.07 -26.50
CA ASP A 50 -3.85 -13.26 -25.52
C ASP A 50 -4.64 -11.95 -25.25
N ALA A 51 -4.22 -10.80 -25.78
CA ALA A 51 -4.77 -9.49 -25.44
C ALA A 51 -5.92 -9.03 -26.36
N ASP A 52 -7.05 -9.74 -26.35
CA ASP A 52 -8.21 -9.43 -27.24
C ASP A 52 -8.74 -7.99 -27.09
N PHE A 53 -8.74 -7.45 -25.87
CA PHE A 53 -9.29 -6.12 -25.56
C PHE A 53 -8.35 -5.29 -24.69
N GLY A 54 -7.12 -5.01 -25.15
CA GLY A 54 -6.17 -4.16 -24.42
C GLY A 54 -6.39 -2.66 -24.62
N GLN A 55 -5.92 -1.84 -23.68
CA GLN A 55 -5.83 -0.39 -23.84
C GLN A 55 -4.44 0.15 -23.47
N ALA A 56 -3.82 0.94 -24.35
CA ALA A 56 -2.52 1.57 -24.12
C ALA A 56 -2.63 3.10 -24.22
N ILE A 57 -2.16 3.83 -23.19
CA ILE A 57 -2.08 5.29 -23.17
C ILE A 57 -0.67 5.71 -22.77
N GLY A 58 0.17 5.94 -23.77
CA GLY A 58 1.60 6.16 -23.54
C GLY A 58 2.45 5.54 -24.63
N MET A 59 3.69 5.20 -24.29
CA MET A 59 4.64 4.55 -25.19
C MET A 59 5.35 3.39 -24.48
N ASP A 60 5.96 2.51 -25.28
CA ASP A 60 6.75 1.37 -24.81
C ASP A 60 5.96 0.35 -23.97
N HIS A 61 4.65 0.23 -24.21
CA HIS A 61 3.83 -0.75 -23.49
C HIS A 61 3.86 -2.12 -24.15
N ALA A 62 3.81 -3.19 -23.35
CA ALA A 62 3.53 -4.54 -23.81
C ALA A 62 2.31 -5.09 -23.07
N ILE A 63 1.17 -5.15 -23.76
CA ILE A 63 -0.10 -5.61 -23.21
C ILE A 63 -0.30 -7.06 -23.61
N ASN A 64 -0.01 -7.99 -22.69
CA ASN A 64 -0.13 -9.42 -22.92
C ASN A 64 -1.36 -10.04 -22.25
N GLY A 65 -1.87 -9.45 -21.17
CA GLY A 65 -3.11 -9.90 -20.54
C GLY A 65 -4.36 -9.43 -21.31
N ASN A 66 -5.35 -10.31 -21.43
CA ASN A 66 -6.66 -9.93 -21.98
C ASN A 66 -7.32 -8.88 -21.08
N GLN A 67 -7.97 -7.89 -21.69
CA GLN A 67 -8.64 -6.79 -20.99
C GLN A 67 -7.72 -5.91 -20.13
N SER A 68 -6.40 -5.96 -20.37
CA SER A 68 -5.43 -5.21 -19.58
C SER A 68 -5.22 -3.79 -20.10
N THR A 69 -4.84 -2.89 -19.18
CA THR A 69 -4.67 -1.46 -19.46
C THR A 69 -3.29 -0.99 -19.02
N ALA A 70 -2.57 -0.31 -19.91
CA ALA A 70 -1.27 0.29 -19.64
C ALA A 70 -1.33 1.81 -19.81
N ILE A 71 -0.84 2.56 -18.83
CA ILE A 71 -0.78 4.04 -18.87
C ILE A 71 0.60 4.53 -18.43
N GLY A 72 1.26 5.36 -19.24
CA GLY A 72 2.53 5.99 -18.90
C GLY A 72 3.65 5.59 -19.85
N MET A 73 4.71 4.96 -19.33
CA MET A 73 5.85 4.52 -20.14
C MET A 73 6.34 3.14 -19.71
N GLY A 74 6.62 2.28 -20.67
CA GLY A 74 7.36 1.05 -20.42
C GLY A 74 6.55 -0.07 -19.75
N ALA A 75 5.25 0.09 -19.50
CA ALA A 75 4.46 -0.90 -18.76
C ALA A 75 4.29 -2.24 -19.48
N VAL A 76 4.46 -3.35 -18.74
CA VAL A 76 4.23 -4.72 -19.22
C VAL A 76 3.12 -5.34 -18.36
N THR A 77 1.94 -5.54 -18.94
CA THR A 77 0.84 -6.24 -18.26
C THR A 77 0.80 -7.69 -18.74
N ARG A 78 0.77 -8.66 -17.83
CA ARG A 78 0.74 -10.09 -18.18
C ARG A 78 -0.54 -10.78 -17.73
N ALA A 79 -1.17 -10.33 -16.65
CA ALA A 79 -2.34 -11.00 -16.12
C ALA A 79 -3.65 -10.48 -16.73
N PHE A 80 -4.67 -11.32 -16.72
CA PHE A 80 -6.03 -10.93 -17.12
C PHE A 80 -6.52 -9.69 -16.38
N ARG A 81 -7.00 -8.66 -17.07
CA ARG A 81 -7.51 -7.40 -16.50
C ARG A 81 -6.53 -6.63 -15.61
N GLU A 82 -5.24 -6.82 -15.83
CA GLU A 82 -4.22 -6.06 -15.11
C GLU A 82 -4.19 -4.60 -15.57
N ILE A 83 -4.07 -3.68 -14.62
CA ILE A 83 -3.83 -2.27 -14.89
C ILE A 83 -2.40 -1.93 -14.47
N ALA A 84 -1.56 -1.51 -15.40
CA ALA A 84 -0.20 -1.04 -15.10
C ALA A 84 -0.07 0.46 -15.42
N LEU A 85 0.39 1.24 -14.45
CA LEU A 85 0.47 2.70 -14.51
C LEU A 85 1.89 3.18 -14.19
N GLY A 86 2.28 4.36 -14.67
CA GLY A 86 3.51 5.03 -14.27
C GLY A 86 4.69 4.77 -15.20
N SER A 87 5.90 4.71 -14.63
CA SER A 87 7.16 4.57 -15.38
C SER A 87 7.77 3.21 -15.09
N TYR A 88 8.01 2.42 -16.13
CA TYR A 88 8.66 1.11 -16.08
C TYR A 88 8.26 0.25 -14.86
N PRO A 89 6.95 -0.11 -14.72
CA PRO A 89 6.51 -1.12 -13.76
C PRO A 89 7.31 -2.41 -13.88
N LYS A 90 7.46 -3.10 -12.74
CA LYS A 90 8.13 -4.40 -12.66
C LYS A 90 7.39 -5.42 -13.53
N ASP A 91 8.12 -6.04 -14.45
CA ASP A 91 7.60 -7.10 -15.31
C ASP A 91 7.33 -8.37 -14.48
N THR A 92 6.10 -8.50 -14.00
CA THR A 92 5.71 -9.56 -13.07
C THR A 92 5.01 -10.68 -13.83
N PRO A 93 5.46 -11.94 -13.73
CA PRO A 93 4.81 -13.06 -14.41
C PRO A 93 3.38 -13.24 -13.90
N ALA A 94 2.50 -13.70 -14.80
CA ALA A 94 1.12 -14.04 -14.49
C ALA A 94 0.90 -15.55 -14.57
N ASN A 95 0.00 -16.06 -13.73
CA ASN A 95 -0.53 -17.40 -13.80
C ASN A 95 -1.54 -17.54 -14.95
N SER A 96 -2.34 -16.49 -15.21
CA SER A 96 -3.26 -16.48 -16.35
C SER A 96 -3.39 -15.13 -17.04
N ALA A 97 -3.16 -15.13 -18.35
CA ALA A 97 -3.40 -13.97 -19.21
C ALA A 97 -4.89 -13.77 -19.54
N SER A 98 -5.74 -14.77 -19.37
CA SER A 98 -7.14 -14.75 -19.85
C SER A 98 -8.19 -15.14 -18.79
N GLN A 99 -7.79 -15.56 -17.59
CA GLN A 99 -8.69 -15.96 -16.50
C GLN A 99 -8.37 -15.21 -15.20
N TRP A 100 -9.36 -15.13 -14.31
CA TRP A 100 -9.18 -14.53 -12.99
C TRP A 100 -8.45 -15.49 -12.04
N ASP A 101 -7.19 -15.20 -11.73
CA ASP A 101 -6.39 -15.92 -10.73
C ASP A 101 -6.06 -15.00 -9.55
N VAL A 102 -6.39 -15.40 -8.32
CA VAL A 102 -6.24 -14.54 -7.12
C VAL A 102 -4.78 -14.21 -6.78
N LEU A 103 -3.82 -14.96 -7.30
CA LEU A 103 -2.38 -14.73 -7.11
C LEU A 103 -1.79 -13.79 -8.17
N ASP A 104 -2.57 -13.39 -9.17
CA ASP A 104 -2.13 -12.44 -10.19
C ASP A 104 -2.36 -10.99 -9.80
N LEU A 105 -1.59 -10.09 -10.43
CA LEU A 105 -1.77 -8.66 -10.28
C LEU A 105 -3.10 -8.19 -10.90
N LEU A 106 -3.73 -7.25 -10.21
CA LEU A 106 -4.84 -6.43 -10.70
C LEU A 106 -4.37 -4.99 -10.98
N LEU A 107 -3.46 -4.46 -10.17
CA LEU A 107 -2.86 -3.14 -10.35
C LEU A 107 -1.35 -3.17 -10.07
N ALA A 108 -0.56 -2.52 -10.93
CA ALA A 108 0.83 -2.18 -10.68
C ALA A 108 1.06 -0.68 -10.90
N LEU A 109 1.67 0.00 -9.94
CA LEU A 109 2.15 1.38 -10.09
C LEU A 109 3.67 1.38 -10.18
N GLY A 110 4.20 1.60 -11.37
CA GLY A 110 5.62 1.61 -11.66
C GLY A 110 6.32 2.92 -11.29
N ASN A 111 7.50 2.78 -10.70
CA ASN A 111 8.44 3.86 -10.41
C ASN A 111 9.87 3.53 -10.87
N GLY A 112 10.00 2.67 -11.90
CA GLY A 112 11.27 2.37 -12.55
C GLY A 112 11.74 3.52 -13.44
N VAL A 113 13.05 3.59 -13.65
CA VAL A 113 13.67 4.63 -14.49
C VAL A 113 13.69 4.21 -15.96
N ASP A 114 13.96 2.93 -16.22
CA ASP A 114 14.08 2.35 -17.55
C ASP A 114 13.76 0.83 -17.55
N ALA A 115 13.91 0.18 -18.70
CA ALA A 115 13.62 -1.24 -18.88
C ALA A 115 14.51 -2.18 -18.05
N ASP A 116 15.72 -1.73 -17.67
CA ASP A 116 16.67 -2.50 -16.87
C ASP A 116 16.46 -2.28 -15.36
N THR A 117 15.84 -1.17 -14.97
CA THR A 117 15.62 -0.74 -13.58
C THR A 117 14.15 -0.66 -13.21
N ARG A 118 13.34 -1.57 -13.77
CA ARG A 118 11.91 -1.67 -13.51
C ARG A 118 11.61 -1.87 -12.04
N ASN A 119 10.64 -1.13 -11.52
CA ASN A 119 10.22 -1.27 -10.13
C ASN A 119 8.76 -0.85 -9.94
N ASN A 120 8.14 -1.36 -8.87
CA ASN A 120 6.79 -0.99 -8.46
C ASN A 120 6.83 -0.21 -7.15
N ALA A 121 6.12 0.92 -7.09
CA ALA A 121 5.76 1.59 -5.84
C ALA A 121 4.61 0.85 -5.14
N ILE A 122 3.62 0.36 -5.91
CA ILE A 122 2.43 -0.32 -5.41
C ILE A 122 2.14 -1.57 -6.27
N GLU A 123 1.78 -2.66 -5.61
CA GLU A 123 1.20 -3.86 -6.22
C GLU A 123 -0.13 -4.19 -5.54
N VAL A 124 -1.20 -4.37 -6.33
CA VAL A 124 -2.49 -4.88 -5.84
C VAL A 124 -2.79 -6.17 -6.55
N PHE A 125 -2.98 -7.24 -5.79
CA PHE A 125 -3.33 -8.56 -6.30
C PHE A 125 -4.84 -8.72 -6.41
N LYS A 126 -5.28 -9.63 -7.28
CA LYS A 126 -6.70 -10.00 -7.43
C LYS A 126 -7.33 -10.57 -6.16
N SER A 127 -6.51 -11.07 -5.23
CA SER A 127 -6.91 -11.47 -3.87
C SER A 127 -7.25 -10.28 -2.94
N GLY A 128 -6.91 -9.05 -3.32
CA GLY A 128 -7.01 -7.87 -2.46
C GLY A 128 -5.76 -7.56 -1.64
N LEU A 129 -4.71 -8.40 -1.71
CA LEU A 129 -3.43 -8.10 -1.09
C LEU A 129 -2.80 -6.85 -1.74
N ILE A 130 -2.44 -5.86 -0.94
CA ILE A 130 -1.73 -4.65 -1.38
C ILE A 130 -0.31 -4.70 -0.81
N LYS A 131 0.70 -4.51 -1.67
CA LYS A 131 2.09 -4.30 -1.26
C LYS A 131 2.53 -2.88 -1.59
N LEU A 132 3.19 -2.25 -0.63
CA LEU A 132 3.83 -0.94 -0.74
C LEU A 132 5.34 -1.15 -0.55
N ASN A 133 6.16 -0.82 -1.56
CA ASN A 133 7.57 -1.21 -1.58
C ASN A 133 8.53 -0.17 -0.95
N ASN A 134 8.01 0.76 -0.14
CA ASN A 134 8.80 1.74 0.62
C ASN A 134 8.06 2.11 1.93
N ALA A 135 7.82 3.40 2.19
CA ALA A 135 7.11 3.87 3.36
C ALA A 135 5.70 4.37 2.99
N LEU A 136 4.76 4.19 3.93
CA LEU A 136 3.45 4.81 3.91
C LEU A 136 3.40 5.88 5.00
N LYS A 137 3.16 7.14 4.62
CA LYS A 137 2.85 8.20 5.59
C LYS A 137 1.36 8.17 5.88
N LEU A 138 1.01 8.04 7.15
CA LEU A 138 -0.35 8.17 7.65
C LEU A 138 -0.54 9.53 8.33
N GLY A 139 -1.76 10.05 8.29
CA GLY A 139 -2.17 11.25 8.99
C GLY A 139 -3.43 11.00 9.80
N ASP A 140 -4.00 12.07 10.35
CA ASP A 140 -5.30 11.98 10.98
C ASP A 140 -6.36 11.59 9.93
N TYR A 141 -7.43 10.94 10.39
CA TYR A 141 -8.57 10.65 9.55
C TYR A 141 -9.33 11.95 9.27
N ASP A 142 -9.40 12.32 8.00
CA ASP A 142 -10.18 13.45 7.50
C ASP A 142 -10.92 13.02 6.23
N HIS A 143 -12.23 12.76 6.38
CA HIS A 143 -13.13 12.40 5.28
C HIS A 143 -14.49 13.09 5.41
N GLY A 144 -14.48 14.37 5.81
CA GLY A 144 -15.72 15.14 6.01
C GLY A 144 -16.56 14.62 7.18
N ASP A 145 -17.89 14.56 6.99
CA ASP A 145 -18.85 14.14 8.02
C ASP A 145 -19.02 12.61 8.12
N GLU A 146 -18.26 11.83 7.34
CA GLU A 146 -18.32 10.37 7.38
C GLU A 146 -17.60 9.84 8.63
N GLU A 147 -18.28 8.97 9.36
CA GLU A 147 -17.69 8.34 10.56
C GLU A 147 -16.68 7.25 10.15
N PRO A 148 -15.50 7.18 10.78
CA PRO A 148 -14.51 6.17 10.45
C PRO A 148 -14.96 4.76 10.83
N GLU A 149 -14.78 3.82 9.90
CA GLU A 149 -15.13 2.41 10.06
C GLU A 149 -14.10 1.65 10.91
N ASN A 150 -14.58 0.63 11.64
CA ASN A 150 -13.68 -0.25 12.39
C ASN A 150 -12.73 -0.99 11.44
N GLY A 151 -11.45 -1.06 11.82
CA GLY A 151 -10.38 -1.63 11.00
C GLY A 151 -9.50 -0.57 10.30
N MET A 152 -9.91 0.70 10.29
CA MET A 152 -9.08 1.79 9.78
C MET A 152 -7.85 2.04 10.66
N ILE A 153 -6.74 2.44 10.04
CA ILE A 153 -5.50 2.81 10.72
C ILE A 153 -5.22 4.29 10.43
N ARG A 154 -4.79 5.04 11.44
CA ARG A 154 -4.35 6.44 11.30
C ARG A 154 -3.12 6.74 12.13
N TYR A 155 -2.58 7.94 11.97
CA TYR A 155 -1.50 8.45 12.81
C TYR A 155 -1.78 9.89 13.26
N THR A 156 -1.56 10.20 14.54
CA THR A 156 -1.53 11.58 15.04
C THR A 156 -0.26 11.85 15.82
N ASP A 157 0.18 13.11 15.91
CA ASP A 157 1.38 13.47 16.65
C ASP A 157 1.22 13.24 18.17
N GLU A 158 -0.01 13.32 18.69
CA GLU A 158 -0.30 13.14 20.11
C GLU A 158 -0.38 11.67 20.54
N ALA A 159 -0.90 10.79 19.68
CA ALA A 159 -1.26 9.41 20.06
C ALA A 159 -0.59 8.34 19.20
N GLY A 160 0.29 8.73 18.27
CA GLY A 160 1.02 7.81 17.41
C GLY A 160 0.09 7.02 16.48
N LEU A 161 0.44 5.75 16.24
CA LEU A 161 -0.33 4.85 15.38
C LEU A 161 -1.58 4.35 16.10
N GLN A 162 -2.75 4.49 15.45
CA GLN A 162 -4.04 4.13 16.04
C GLN A 162 -4.85 3.21 15.12
N LEU A 163 -5.58 2.27 15.71
CA LEU A 163 -6.59 1.44 15.07
C LEU A 163 -7.98 1.92 15.48
N ARG A 164 -8.91 2.02 14.53
CA ARG A 164 -10.33 2.24 14.80
C ARG A 164 -10.95 0.92 15.23
N GLU A 165 -11.43 0.85 16.46
CA GLU A 165 -12.10 -0.34 17.02
C GLU A 165 -13.24 0.07 17.95
N ALA A 166 -14.40 -0.59 17.81
CA ALA A 166 -15.58 -0.33 18.63
C ALA A 166 -16.00 1.15 18.66
N GLY A 167 -15.85 1.86 17.53
CA GLY A 167 -16.25 3.26 17.40
C GLY A 167 -15.27 4.27 18.04
N ALA A 168 -14.07 3.84 18.43
CA ALA A 168 -13.05 4.72 19.00
C ALA A 168 -11.67 4.46 18.37
N TRP A 169 -10.84 5.50 18.31
CA TRP A 169 -9.44 5.37 17.95
C TRP A 169 -8.63 4.92 19.16
N LYS A 170 -7.90 3.81 19.02
CA LYS A 170 -7.07 3.24 20.09
C LYS A 170 -5.63 3.17 19.63
N GLY A 171 -4.70 3.59 20.48
CA GLY A 171 -3.27 3.40 20.24
C GLY A 171 -2.93 1.91 20.11
N ILE A 172 -1.99 1.60 19.21
CA ILE A 172 -1.45 0.23 19.01
C ILE A 172 -0.15 0.04 19.80
N GLU A 173 0.12 0.93 20.76
CA GLU A 173 1.29 0.84 21.62
C GLU A 173 1.16 -0.22 22.71
N ASP A 174 2.31 -0.70 23.20
CA ASP A 174 2.34 -1.64 24.30
C ASP A 174 1.81 -0.97 25.57
N LYS A 175 0.77 -1.56 26.16
CA LYS A 175 0.20 -1.02 27.39
C LYS A 175 1.18 -1.27 28.52
N ASN A 176 1.64 -0.20 29.16
CA ASN A 176 2.44 -0.24 30.37
C ASN A 176 1.67 0.38 31.55
N PHE A 177 2.09 0.05 32.77
CA PHE A 177 1.55 0.64 34.00
C PHE A 177 2.66 0.82 35.03
N ARG A 178 2.65 1.93 35.77
CA ARG A 178 3.57 2.17 36.88
C ARG A 178 2.79 2.28 38.19
N HIS A 179 3.03 1.34 39.11
CA HIS A 179 2.58 1.43 40.49
C HIS A 179 3.61 2.18 41.32
N THR A 180 3.18 3.17 42.11
CA THR A 180 4.05 3.90 43.03
C THR A 180 3.58 3.68 44.47
N GLN A 181 4.44 3.09 45.29
CA GLN A 181 4.19 2.83 46.70
C GLN A 181 5.08 3.72 47.57
N THR A 182 4.51 4.75 48.20
CA THR A 182 5.26 5.69 49.04
C THR A 182 5.36 5.27 50.51
N THR A 183 4.44 4.44 50.99
CA THR A 183 4.47 3.88 52.36
C THR A 183 4.94 2.45 52.32
N GLN A 184 5.93 2.11 53.15
CA GLN A 184 6.48 0.76 53.23
C GLN A 184 5.39 -0.26 53.58
N ALA A 185 5.26 -1.28 52.74
CA ALA A 185 4.31 -2.36 52.92
C ALA A 185 4.91 -3.68 52.43
N ARG A 186 4.53 -4.79 53.05
CA ARG A 186 4.98 -6.14 52.63
C ARG A 186 4.18 -6.70 51.46
N VAL A 187 2.96 -6.20 51.26
CA VAL A 187 2.05 -6.68 50.22
C VAL A 187 1.53 -5.48 49.46
N TRP A 188 1.74 -5.46 48.15
CA TRP A 188 1.17 -4.46 47.25
C TRP A 188 0.12 -5.15 46.39
N GLU A 189 -1.12 -4.65 46.45
CA GLU A 189 -2.18 -5.03 45.53
C GLU A 189 -2.23 -4.00 44.41
N VAL A 190 -1.96 -4.43 43.18
CA VAL A 190 -1.75 -3.54 42.02
C VAL A 190 -2.86 -3.77 40.99
N TYR A 191 -3.68 -2.74 40.78
CA TYR A 191 -4.75 -2.71 39.77
C TYR A 191 -4.24 -1.98 38.52
N HIS A 192 -3.78 -2.73 37.52
CA HIS A 192 -3.10 -2.17 36.34
C HIS A 192 -3.97 -2.07 35.08
N ASN A 193 -5.07 -2.82 34.99
CA ASN A 193 -6.04 -2.74 33.87
C ASN A 193 -5.42 -2.94 32.46
N LEU A 194 -4.32 -3.70 32.36
CA LEU A 194 -3.62 -3.89 31.09
C LEU A 194 -4.31 -4.93 30.19
N GLY A 195 -5.17 -5.79 30.75
CA GLY A 195 -5.79 -6.88 30.01
C GLY A 195 -4.82 -8.00 29.63
N LYS A 196 -3.72 -8.16 30.37
CA LYS A 196 -2.65 -9.14 30.15
C LYS A 196 -1.96 -9.49 31.48
N TYR A 197 -1.11 -10.51 31.49
CA TYR A 197 -0.19 -10.80 32.58
C TYR A 197 1.16 -10.12 32.30
N PRO A 198 1.42 -8.90 32.82
CA PRO A 198 2.63 -8.16 32.48
C PRO A 198 3.87 -8.73 33.18
N SER A 199 5.04 -8.48 32.60
CA SER A 199 6.30 -8.53 33.32
C SER A 199 6.33 -7.42 34.39
N VAL A 200 7.02 -7.66 35.50
CA VAL A 200 7.09 -6.71 36.62
C VAL A 200 8.53 -6.47 36.98
N THR A 201 8.97 -5.21 36.94
CA THR A 201 10.27 -4.78 37.46
C THR A 201 10.05 -3.86 38.63
N ILE A 202 10.61 -4.22 39.78
CA ILE A 202 10.44 -3.45 41.02
C ILE A 202 11.73 -2.68 41.29
N LYS A 203 11.60 -1.39 41.63
CA LYS A 203 12.75 -0.52 41.90
C LYS A 203 12.55 0.30 43.18
N ASP A 204 13.64 0.57 43.88
CA ASP A 204 13.67 1.52 44.99
C ASP A 204 13.69 2.98 44.50
N ALA A 205 13.74 3.94 45.45
CA ALA A 205 13.81 5.37 45.13
C ALA A 205 15.14 5.80 44.45
N ALA A 206 16.19 4.99 44.53
CA ALA A 206 17.47 5.22 43.87
C ALA A 206 17.55 4.56 42.49
N GLY A 207 16.52 3.78 42.09
CA GLY A 207 16.45 3.08 40.82
C GLY A 207 17.08 1.69 40.82
N ASN A 208 17.47 1.14 41.98
CA ASN A 208 17.99 -0.23 42.07
C ASN A 208 16.85 -1.24 41.96
N GLU A 209 17.06 -2.32 41.21
CA GLU A 209 16.10 -3.40 41.09
C GLU A 209 16.01 -4.23 42.37
N TYR A 210 14.82 -4.72 42.67
CA TYR A 210 14.53 -5.53 43.85
C TYR A 210 13.69 -6.74 43.46
N GLU A 211 13.98 -7.89 44.07
CA GLU A 211 13.28 -9.15 43.81
C GLU A 211 12.16 -9.38 44.84
N ALA A 212 10.99 -9.81 44.36
CA ALA A 212 9.83 -10.10 45.19
C ALA A 212 8.99 -11.23 44.59
N GLU A 213 8.11 -11.81 45.39
CA GLU A 213 7.13 -12.76 44.87
C GLU A 213 6.02 -12.00 44.14
N VAL A 214 5.92 -12.18 42.83
CA VAL A 214 4.86 -11.59 42.00
C VAL A 214 3.84 -12.68 41.66
N LYS A 215 2.60 -12.45 42.06
CA LYS A 215 1.48 -13.33 41.76
C LYS A 215 0.41 -12.59 40.98
N HIS A 216 0.22 -12.96 39.72
CA HIS A 216 -0.90 -12.46 38.92
C HIS A 216 -2.20 -13.13 39.38
N ILE A 217 -3.21 -12.32 39.70
CA ILE A 217 -4.52 -12.80 40.14
C ILE A 217 -5.45 -12.95 38.93
N ASP A 218 -5.49 -11.93 38.07
CA ASP A 218 -6.21 -11.94 36.80
C ASP A 218 -5.53 -11.02 35.77
N LEU A 219 -6.20 -10.73 34.64
CA LEU A 219 -5.67 -9.89 33.55
C LEU A 219 -5.47 -8.40 33.92
N ASN A 220 -5.95 -7.97 35.08
CA ASN A 220 -5.95 -6.58 35.51
C ASN A 220 -5.38 -6.38 36.92
N ILE A 221 -5.18 -7.44 37.69
CA ILE A 221 -4.76 -7.40 39.09
C ILE A 221 -3.58 -8.35 39.34
N LEU A 222 -2.58 -7.86 40.07
CA LEU A 222 -1.50 -8.67 40.64
C LEU A 222 -1.18 -8.30 42.09
N ILE A 223 -0.57 -9.23 42.80
CA ILE A 223 -0.09 -9.05 44.18
C ILE A 223 1.43 -9.22 44.19
N ILE A 224 2.13 -8.26 44.78
CA ILE A 224 3.57 -8.30 45.01
C ILE A 224 3.81 -8.49 46.51
N THR A 225 4.55 -9.54 46.89
CA THR A 225 4.87 -9.85 48.28
C THR A 225 6.37 -9.78 48.53
N PHE A 226 6.77 -8.98 49.51
CA PHE A 226 8.14 -8.74 49.91
C PHE A 226 8.50 -9.48 51.21
N SER A 227 9.77 -9.85 51.35
CA SER A 227 10.32 -10.43 52.58
C SER A 227 10.25 -9.44 53.76
N GLU A 228 10.41 -8.15 53.48
CA GLU A 228 10.36 -7.02 54.42
C GLU A 228 9.50 -5.85 53.87
N PRO A 229 9.01 -4.92 54.72
CA PRO A 229 8.26 -3.78 54.23
C PRO A 229 9.06 -2.96 53.22
N PHE A 230 8.54 -2.81 51.99
CA PHE A 230 9.21 -2.14 50.89
C PHE A 230 8.40 -0.95 50.39
N SER A 231 9.08 0.10 49.93
CA SER A 231 8.50 1.28 49.28
C SER A 231 9.32 1.59 48.02
N GLY A 232 8.66 1.92 46.93
CA GLY A 232 9.31 2.10 45.63
C GLY A 232 8.31 2.15 44.50
N VAL A 233 8.73 1.68 43.33
CA VAL A 233 7.88 1.60 42.14
C VAL A 233 7.89 0.18 41.56
N ALA A 234 6.77 -0.22 40.95
CA ALA A 234 6.70 -1.40 40.09
C ALA A 234 6.32 -0.94 38.67
N ASP A 235 7.21 -1.19 37.73
CA ASP A 235 7.00 -1.00 36.30
C ASP A 235 6.45 -2.28 35.69
N LEU A 236 5.27 -2.20 35.07
CA LEU A 236 4.57 -3.31 34.44
C LEU A 236 4.54 -3.11 32.93
N ASN A 237 5.03 -4.08 32.17
CA ASN A 237 4.96 -4.10 30.71
C ASN A 237 4.68 -5.50 30.17
#